data_AF-A0A951XLH0-F1
#
_entry.id   AF-A0A951XLH0-F1
#
_cell.length_a   1.000
_cell.length_b   1.000
_cell.length_c   1.000
_cell.angle_alpha   90.00
_cell.angle_beta   90.00
_cell.angle_gamma   90.00
#
_symmetry.space_group_name_H-M   'P 1'
#
loop_
_entity.id
_entity.type
_entity.pdbx_description
1 polymer ?
#
loop_
_entity_poly.entity_id
_entity_poly.type
_entity_poly.pdbx_seq_one_letter_code
_entity_poly.pdbx_strand_id
1 'polypeptide(L)'
;MKVIPLRVLLPALILGQGLFASEPQPADEKAAPEAPRQATPEEIKARLAEHAEEKALAALPAAKVAPPAPAKEESPEAAATDESDDEVTMMQEITVSSSRISELDLEIKKLDRKIERAKKRIKPSELDSSLNSDKTPKALMIFGGKTAGQRQAAEAERLDLMETERDILEAMKHVRTRKQEQELQKQLNAFRTMQVQLDEELR
;
A
#
# COMPACT_ATOMS: atom_id res chain seq x y z
N MET A 1 6.28 12.16 47.83
CA MET A 1 6.55 10.77 48.28
C MET A 1 6.23 9.83 47.14
N LYS A 2 7.17 8.97 46.70
CA LYS A 2 6.92 7.94 45.68
C LYS A 2 6.91 6.59 46.38
N VAL A 3 5.82 5.83 46.23
CA VAL A 3 5.63 4.53 46.90
C VAL A 3 5.98 3.41 45.92
N ILE A 4 6.83 2.49 46.39
CA ILE A 4 7.22 1.26 45.68
C ILE A 4 6.72 0.07 46.51
N PRO A 5 5.88 -0.83 45.97
CA PRO A 5 5.71 -2.18 46.50
C PRO A 5 6.68 -3.12 45.76
N LEU A 6 7.85 -3.38 46.32
CA LEU A 6 8.17 -4.55 47.15
C LEU A 6 7.75 -5.91 46.56
N ARG A 7 8.76 -6.75 46.35
CA ARG A 7 8.66 -8.18 45.99
C ARG A 7 7.87 -8.96 47.05
N VAL A 8 7.00 -9.86 46.60
CA VAL A 8 6.60 -11.05 47.38
C VAL A 8 7.48 -12.22 46.96
N LEU A 9 7.72 -13.14 47.89
CA LEU A 9 8.91 -14.00 47.96
C LEU A 9 8.50 -15.46 48.25
N LEU A 10 9.21 -16.42 47.62
CA LEU A 10 9.25 -17.88 47.92
C LEU A 10 7.97 -18.73 47.63
N PRO A 11 8.09 -20.08 47.58
CA PRO A 11 9.31 -20.91 47.66
C PRO A 11 9.55 -21.86 46.46
N ALA A 12 10.79 -22.36 46.38
CA ALA A 12 11.20 -23.47 45.51
C ALA A 12 11.27 -24.80 46.29
N LEU A 13 10.83 -25.89 45.67
CA LEU A 13 10.96 -27.32 46.03
C LEU A 13 10.32 -28.10 44.83
N ILE A 14 10.76 -29.26 44.29
CA ILE A 14 11.61 -30.38 44.73
C ILE A 14 12.46 -30.92 43.54
N LEU A 15 13.61 -31.51 43.87
CA LEU A 15 14.49 -32.44 43.16
C LEU A 15 14.05 -33.02 41.79
N GLY A 16 15.01 -32.99 40.85
CA GLY A 16 15.23 -34.03 39.84
C GLY A 16 16.74 -34.29 39.70
N GLN A 17 17.21 -35.48 40.05
CA GLN A 17 18.64 -35.84 39.98
C GLN A 17 19.07 -36.22 38.57
N GLY A 18 20.30 -35.88 38.18
CA GLY A 18 20.90 -36.32 36.91
C GLY A 18 22.34 -35.85 36.80
N LEU A 19 23.28 -36.69 37.23
CA LEU A 19 24.72 -36.44 37.08
C LEU A 19 25.09 -36.41 35.59
N PHE A 20 25.79 -35.37 35.15
CA PHE A 20 26.82 -35.52 34.11
C PHE A 20 27.98 -34.58 34.40
N ALA A 21 29.20 -35.11 34.33
CA ALA A 21 30.43 -34.38 34.59
C ALA A 21 31.07 -33.91 33.28
N SER A 22 31.65 -32.71 33.29
CA SER A 22 32.75 -32.37 32.40
C SER A 22 33.70 -31.37 33.06
N GLU A 23 34.99 -31.67 32.93
CA GLU A 23 36.16 -31.00 33.50
C GLU A 23 36.40 -29.61 32.86
N PRO A 24 37.08 -28.65 33.54
CA PRO A 24 37.15 -27.27 33.06
C PRO A 24 38.20 -27.06 31.98
N GLN A 25 37.91 -26.17 31.02
CA GLN A 25 38.91 -25.58 30.13
C GLN A 25 39.04 -24.07 30.34
N PRO A 26 40.24 -23.48 30.10
CA PRO A 26 40.59 -22.16 30.56
C PRO A 26 40.01 -21.04 29.69
N ALA A 27 40.16 -19.81 30.18
CA ALA A 27 39.71 -18.59 29.51
C ALA A 27 40.32 -18.44 28.11
N ASP A 28 39.48 -18.07 27.16
CA ASP A 28 39.91 -17.46 25.90
C ASP A 28 39.01 -16.26 25.57
N GLU A 29 39.64 -15.23 25.02
CA GLU A 29 39.12 -13.86 24.94
C GLU A 29 38.27 -13.66 23.68
N LYS A 30 37.02 -13.17 23.82
CA LYS A 30 36.28 -12.53 22.71
C LYS A 30 35.16 -11.60 23.15
N ALA A 31 35.10 -10.46 22.48
CA ALA A 31 34.26 -9.33 22.81
C ALA A 31 32.75 -9.59 22.60
N ALA A 32 31.94 -8.83 23.35
CA ALA A 32 30.48 -8.84 23.22
C ALA A 32 30.01 -8.29 21.87
N PRO A 33 28.94 -8.86 21.26
CA PRO A 33 28.25 -8.21 20.15
C PRO A 33 27.34 -7.09 20.69
N GLU A 34 27.69 -5.83 20.40
CA GLU A 34 26.80 -4.70 20.66
C GLU A 34 25.50 -4.80 19.82
N ALA A 35 24.40 -4.34 20.40
CA ALA A 35 23.11 -4.25 19.72
C ALA A 35 23.16 -3.26 18.53
N PRO A 36 22.35 -3.46 17.47
CA PRO A 36 22.33 -2.55 16.32
C PRO A 36 21.92 -1.14 16.74
N ARG A 37 22.84 -0.19 16.57
CA ARG A 37 22.62 1.23 16.88
C ARG A 37 21.57 1.77 15.92
N GLN A 38 20.39 2.13 16.46
CA GLN A 38 19.33 2.75 15.68
C GLN A 38 19.79 4.16 15.25
N ALA A 39 19.70 4.46 13.95
CA ALA A 39 20.05 5.76 13.42
C ALA A 39 19.17 6.85 14.04
N THR A 40 19.78 7.97 14.44
CA THR A 40 19.02 9.07 15.05
C THR A 40 18.17 9.79 14.00
N PRO A 41 17.01 10.37 14.37
CA PRO A 41 16.12 11.04 13.41
C PRO A 41 16.72 12.29 12.76
N GLU A 42 17.84 12.81 13.27
CA GLU A 42 18.59 13.92 12.67
C GLU A 42 19.50 13.43 11.54
N GLU A 43 20.16 12.28 11.72
CA GLU A 43 21.03 11.66 10.72
C GLU A 43 20.25 11.21 9.47
N ILE A 44 19.00 10.76 9.65
CA ILE A 44 18.08 10.43 8.56
C ILE A 44 17.69 11.69 7.76
N LYS A 45 17.48 12.83 8.43
CA LYS A 45 17.15 14.11 7.78
C LYS A 45 18.33 14.68 7.01
N ALA A 46 19.54 14.58 7.54
CA ALA A 46 20.76 14.99 6.83
C ALA A 46 20.92 14.23 5.50
N ARG A 47 20.80 12.89 5.52
CA ARG A 47 20.88 12.07 4.30
C ARG A 47 19.75 12.34 3.30
N LEU A 48 18.56 12.72 3.77
CA LEU A 48 17.46 13.13 2.87
C LEU A 48 17.73 14.47 2.18
N ALA A 49 18.41 15.41 2.86
CA ALA A 49 18.77 16.71 2.30
C ALA A 49 19.88 16.57 1.25
N GLU A 50 20.97 15.86 1.55
CA GLU A 50 22.08 15.63 0.61
C GLU A 50 21.59 14.96 -0.69
N HIS A 51 20.74 13.93 -0.57
CA HIS A 51 20.16 13.24 -1.74
C HIS A 51 19.13 14.11 -2.50
N ALA A 52 18.56 15.15 -1.89
CA ALA A 52 17.70 16.10 -2.59
C ALA A 52 18.52 17.11 -3.42
N GLU A 53 19.66 17.57 -2.90
CA GLU A 53 20.56 18.50 -3.60
C GLU A 53 21.28 17.83 -4.78
N GLU A 54 21.77 16.60 -4.62
CA GLU A 54 22.38 15.83 -5.71
C GLU A 54 21.39 15.59 -6.88
N LYS A 55 20.12 15.31 -6.54
CA LYS A 55 19.06 15.12 -7.52
C LYS A 55 18.64 16.41 -8.24
N ALA A 56 18.82 17.58 -7.60
CA ALA A 56 18.58 18.87 -8.23
C ALA A 56 19.69 19.25 -9.24
N LEU A 57 20.95 18.92 -8.93
CA LEU A 57 22.09 19.17 -9.82
C LEU A 57 22.09 18.27 -11.06
N ALA A 58 21.53 17.06 -10.96
CA ALA A 58 21.35 16.15 -12.10
C ALA A 58 20.23 16.55 -13.08
N ALA A 59 19.49 17.63 -12.81
CA ALA A 59 18.28 18.01 -13.55
C ALA A 59 18.44 19.24 -14.48
N LEU A 60 19.66 19.52 -14.97
CA LEU A 60 19.92 20.55 -15.98
C LEU A 60 19.84 19.97 -17.41
N PRO A 61 18.79 20.26 -18.21
CA PRO A 61 18.70 19.78 -19.59
C PRO A 61 19.64 20.59 -20.52
N ALA A 62 20.43 19.87 -21.32
CA ALA A 62 21.32 20.46 -22.30
C ALA A 62 20.54 21.08 -23.48
N ALA A 63 20.52 22.41 -23.58
CA ALA A 63 20.02 23.13 -24.74
C ALA A 63 21.19 23.54 -25.66
N LYS A 64 21.38 22.77 -26.73
CA LYS A 64 22.30 23.05 -27.83
C LYS A 64 21.54 23.80 -28.93
N VAL A 65 22.05 24.93 -29.42
CA VAL A 65 21.98 25.44 -30.81
C VAL A 65 22.61 26.84 -30.87
N ALA A 66 23.46 27.08 -31.88
CA ALA A 66 23.92 28.41 -32.32
C ALA A 66 23.25 28.71 -33.68
N PRO A 67 23.02 29.99 -34.07
CA PRO A 67 24.02 30.68 -34.91
C PRO A 67 24.02 32.22 -34.80
N PRO A 68 24.92 32.92 -35.53
CA PRO A 68 24.56 34.24 -36.06
C PRO A 68 25.01 34.55 -37.52
N ALA A 69 24.02 34.80 -38.39
CA ALA A 69 23.95 35.92 -39.37
C ALA A 69 24.97 36.01 -40.57
N PRO A 70 24.89 37.03 -41.47
CA PRO A 70 23.92 37.07 -42.60
C PRO A 70 24.44 37.63 -43.96
N ALA A 71 23.65 37.51 -45.05
CA ALA A 71 23.62 38.40 -46.26
C ALA A 71 22.33 38.11 -47.08
N LYS A 72 21.42 39.05 -47.40
CA LYS A 72 21.48 40.17 -48.40
C LYS A 72 21.66 39.66 -49.86
N GLU A 73 20.91 40.10 -50.89
CA GLU A 73 19.97 41.23 -51.12
C GLU A 73 18.90 40.81 -52.19
N GLU A 74 17.81 41.51 -52.54
CA GLU A 74 17.36 42.91 -52.29
C GLU A 74 15.81 43.06 -52.06
N SER A 75 15.04 43.65 -53.01
CA SER A 75 13.62 44.11 -52.92
C SER A 75 13.09 44.50 -54.33
N PRO A 76 11.91 45.15 -54.57
CA PRO A 76 10.64 45.26 -53.80
C PRO A 76 9.34 45.12 -54.65
N GLU A 77 8.16 44.93 -54.01
CA GLU A 77 6.94 45.72 -54.35
C GLU A 77 6.00 45.83 -53.11
N ALA A 78 5.25 46.94 -53.00
CA ALA A 78 4.43 47.45 -51.88
C ALA A 78 3.89 46.45 -50.81
N ALA A 79 4.10 46.61 -49.50
CA ALA A 79 3.69 47.69 -48.57
C ALA A 79 2.16 47.78 -48.32
N ALA A 80 1.61 47.86 -47.09
CA ALA A 80 2.16 47.69 -45.73
C ALA A 80 0.98 47.61 -44.70
N THR A 81 1.30 47.42 -43.40
CA THR A 81 0.43 47.49 -42.19
C THR A 81 -0.59 46.34 -42.00
N ASP A 82 -0.80 45.78 -40.81
CA ASP A 82 0.05 45.78 -39.59
C ASP A 82 -0.29 44.55 -38.71
N GLU A 83 0.60 44.27 -37.75
CA GLU A 83 0.40 43.59 -36.44
C GLU A 83 -0.91 42.78 -36.25
N SER A 84 -0.89 41.47 -35.94
CA SER A 84 -0.17 40.87 -34.81
C SER A 84 -0.13 39.34 -34.88
N ASP A 85 0.95 38.73 -34.39
CA ASP A 85 1.05 37.30 -34.14
C ASP A 85 0.03 36.85 -33.06
N ASP A 86 -1.06 36.21 -33.49
CA ASP A 86 -1.87 35.34 -32.64
C ASP A 86 -2.13 34.04 -33.42
N GLU A 87 -1.09 33.21 -33.52
CA GLU A 87 -1.24 31.81 -33.94
C GLU A 87 -1.96 31.05 -32.81
N VAL A 88 -3.28 31.27 -32.72
CA VAL A 88 -4.16 30.64 -31.74
C VAL A 88 -4.09 29.14 -31.93
N THR A 89 -3.23 28.52 -31.13
CA THR A 89 -3.07 27.08 -31.05
C THR A 89 -4.34 26.51 -30.42
N MET A 90 -5.37 26.35 -31.25
CA MET A 90 -6.68 25.81 -30.90
C MET A 90 -6.48 24.48 -30.18
N MET A 91 -6.71 24.48 -28.87
CA MET A 91 -6.56 23.28 -28.05
C MET A 91 -7.55 22.23 -28.56
N GLN A 92 -7.04 21.06 -28.96
CA GLN A 92 -7.87 20.02 -29.58
C GLN A 92 -9.08 19.67 -28.70
N GLU A 93 -10.27 19.64 -29.27
CA GLU A 93 -11.48 19.24 -28.55
C GLU A 93 -11.47 17.73 -28.30
N ILE A 94 -10.95 17.30 -27.15
CA ILE A 94 -10.88 15.89 -26.78
C ILE A 94 -12.26 15.40 -26.31
N THR A 95 -13.12 15.03 -27.26
CA THR A 95 -14.41 14.39 -26.96
C THR A 95 -14.18 12.96 -26.41
N VAL A 96 -14.26 12.78 -25.08
CA VAL A 96 -14.11 11.47 -24.43
C VAL A 96 -15.40 10.66 -24.58
N SER A 97 -15.48 9.87 -25.65
CA SER A 97 -16.60 8.96 -25.90
C SER A 97 -16.58 7.76 -24.95
N SER A 98 -17.75 7.37 -24.43
CA SER A 98 -17.93 6.18 -23.57
C SER A 98 -17.68 4.84 -24.30
N SER A 99 -17.40 4.87 -25.60
CA SER A 99 -16.99 3.71 -26.40
C SER A 99 -15.53 3.30 -26.20
N ARG A 100 -14.70 4.12 -25.54
CA ARG A 100 -13.28 3.85 -25.26
C ARG A 100 -13.00 3.26 -23.86
N ILE A 101 -14.02 2.69 -23.23
CA ILE A 101 -13.90 2.07 -21.89
C ILE A 101 -13.20 0.70 -22.03
N SER A 102 -12.11 0.48 -21.29
CA SER A 102 -11.40 -0.80 -21.30
C SER A 102 -12.17 -1.88 -20.52
N GLU A 103 -11.85 -3.16 -20.75
CA GLU A 103 -12.42 -4.27 -19.98
C GLU A 103 -12.12 -4.12 -18.47
N LEU A 104 -10.90 -3.68 -18.13
CA LEU A 104 -10.49 -3.37 -16.75
C LEU A 104 -11.34 -2.26 -16.12
N ASP A 105 -11.71 -1.21 -16.87
CA ASP A 105 -12.62 -0.16 -16.38
C ASP A 105 -14.04 -0.70 -16.09
N LEU A 106 -14.50 -1.70 -16.85
CA LEU A 106 -15.77 -2.38 -16.59
C LEU A 106 -15.68 -3.30 -15.36
N GLU A 107 -14.55 -3.97 -15.13
CA GLU A 107 -14.33 -4.77 -13.91
C GLU A 107 -14.26 -3.88 -12.67
N ILE A 108 -13.50 -2.79 -12.70
CA ILE A 108 -13.41 -1.82 -11.60
C ILE A 108 -14.79 -1.23 -11.28
N LYS A 109 -15.56 -0.79 -12.28
CA LYS A 109 -16.94 -0.30 -12.06
C LYS A 109 -17.88 -1.38 -11.49
N LYS A 110 -17.65 -2.66 -11.77
CA LYS A 110 -18.40 -3.77 -11.14
C LYS A 110 -17.97 -3.97 -9.69
N LEU A 111 -16.67 -3.87 -9.39
CA LEU A 111 -16.11 -3.96 -8.05
C LEU A 111 -16.53 -2.78 -7.16
N ASP A 112 -16.45 -1.52 -7.65
CA ASP A 112 -16.92 -0.33 -6.93
C ASP A 112 -18.36 -0.50 -6.44
N ARG A 113 -19.26 -0.97 -7.31
CA ARG A 113 -20.66 -1.29 -6.94
C ARG A 113 -20.79 -2.43 -5.93
N LYS A 114 -19.83 -3.36 -5.84
CA LYS A 114 -19.80 -4.40 -4.79
C LYS A 114 -19.23 -3.82 -3.48
N ILE A 115 -18.16 -3.04 -3.55
CA ILE A 115 -17.52 -2.30 -2.44
C ILE A 115 -18.54 -1.40 -1.74
N GLU A 116 -19.33 -0.61 -2.48
CA GLU A 116 -20.43 0.20 -1.92
C GLU A 116 -21.50 -0.63 -1.20
N ARG A 117 -21.75 -1.86 -1.64
CA ARG A 117 -22.69 -2.79 -1.00
C ARG A 117 -22.08 -3.46 0.23
N ALA A 118 -20.79 -3.82 0.20
CA ALA A 118 -20.06 -4.35 1.35
C ALA A 118 -19.92 -3.29 2.46
N LYS A 119 -19.56 -2.04 2.12
CA LYS A 119 -19.52 -0.89 3.04
C LYS A 119 -20.83 -0.68 3.81
N LYS A 120 -21.98 -1.00 3.20
CA LYS A 120 -23.31 -0.95 3.84
C LYS A 120 -23.61 -2.16 4.75
N ARG A 121 -22.87 -3.27 4.62
CA ARG A 121 -23.02 -4.51 5.41
C ARG A 121 -22.10 -4.59 6.62
N ILE A 122 -20.98 -3.86 6.62
CA ILE A 122 -20.03 -3.82 7.75
C ILE A 122 -20.71 -3.46 9.08
N LYS A 123 -21.74 -2.61 9.04
CA LYS A 123 -22.55 -2.33 10.22
C LYS A 123 -23.59 -3.45 10.39
N PRO A 124 -23.50 -4.31 11.43
CA PRO A 124 -24.55 -5.29 11.70
C PRO A 124 -25.88 -4.56 11.95
N SER A 125 -26.99 -5.15 11.52
CA SER A 125 -28.30 -4.60 11.85
C SER A 125 -28.54 -4.67 13.37
N GLU A 126 -29.32 -3.75 13.93
CA GLU A 126 -29.58 -3.71 15.38
C GLU A 126 -30.16 -5.04 15.90
N LEU A 127 -31.03 -5.69 15.11
CA LEU A 127 -31.56 -7.01 15.40
C LEU A 127 -30.48 -8.09 15.38
N ASP A 128 -29.61 -8.12 14.37
CA ASP A 128 -28.50 -9.09 14.30
C ASP A 128 -27.50 -8.88 15.45
N SER A 129 -27.20 -7.62 15.79
CA SER A 129 -26.33 -7.28 16.92
C SER A 129 -26.94 -7.65 18.28
N SER A 130 -28.27 -7.62 18.42
CA SER A 130 -28.96 -8.03 19.65
C SER A 130 -29.04 -9.56 19.77
N LEU A 131 -29.26 -10.28 18.67
CA LEU A 131 -29.39 -11.74 18.66
C LEU A 131 -28.03 -12.44 18.73
N ASN A 132 -27.04 -11.92 18.02
CA ASN A 132 -25.70 -12.50 17.87
C ASN A 132 -24.62 -11.70 18.61
N SER A 133 -24.97 -11.00 19.70
CA SER A 133 -24.02 -10.20 20.48
C SER A 133 -22.79 -11.02 20.93
N ASP A 134 -21.62 -10.39 21.09
CA ASP A 134 -20.39 -11.12 21.48
C ASP A 134 -20.45 -11.76 22.89
N LYS A 135 -21.55 -11.53 23.62
CA LYS A 135 -21.88 -12.14 24.91
C LYS A 135 -22.73 -13.41 24.77
N THR A 136 -23.07 -13.86 23.56
CA THR A 136 -23.77 -15.14 23.36
C THR A 136 -22.98 -16.27 24.02
N PRO A 137 -23.63 -17.13 24.85
CA PRO A 137 -22.93 -18.21 25.52
C PRO A 137 -22.29 -19.16 24.51
N LYS A 138 -21.05 -19.59 24.81
CA LYS A 138 -20.25 -20.48 23.94
C LYS A 138 -20.97 -21.78 23.54
N ALA A 139 -21.95 -22.21 24.32
CA ALA A 139 -22.83 -23.34 23.99
C ALA A 139 -23.67 -23.12 22.70
N LEU A 140 -24.08 -21.87 22.40
CA LEU A 140 -24.77 -21.55 21.14
C LEU A 140 -23.79 -21.52 19.95
N MET A 141 -22.52 -21.19 20.17
CA MET A 141 -21.48 -21.27 19.13
C MET A 141 -21.17 -22.70 18.71
N ILE A 142 -21.46 -23.72 19.54
CA ILE A 142 -21.28 -25.15 19.17
C ILE A 142 -22.14 -25.52 17.96
N PHE A 143 -23.26 -24.83 17.74
CA PHE A 143 -24.13 -25.00 16.56
C PHE A 143 -23.62 -24.27 15.31
N GLY A 144 -22.35 -23.84 15.27
CA GLY A 144 -21.74 -23.16 14.11
C GLY A 144 -22.11 -21.68 13.96
N GLY A 145 -22.79 -21.08 14.94
CA GLY A 145 -23.17 -19.67 14.89
C GLY A 145 -22.00 -18.72 15.11
N LYS A 146 -21.77 -17.78 14.17
CA LYS A 146 -20.85 -16.64 14.30
C LYS A 146 -21.51 -15.46 15.01
N THR A 147 -20.77 -14.74 15.86
CA THR A 147 -21.26 -13.49 16.48
C THR A 147 -21.33 -12.33 15.49
N ALA A 148 -22.08 -11.30 15.84
CA ALA A 148 -22.16 -10.04 15.11
C ALA A 148 -20.77 -9.39 14.96
N GLY A 149 -19.92 -9.42 15.99
CA GLY A 149 -18.54 -8.92 15.91
C GLY A 149 -17.69 -9.73 14.93
N GLN A 150 -17.81 -11.06 14.92
CA GLN A 150 -17.11 -11.92 13.95
C GLN A 150 -17.60 -11.72 12.51
N ARG A 151 -18.90 -11.53 12.31
CA ARG A 151 -19.50 -11.22 11.00
C ARG A 151 -19.05 -9.84 10.50
N GLN A 152 -19.05 -8.84 11.36
CA GLN A 152 -18.57 -7.49 11.05
C GLN A 152 -17.07 -7.50 10.70
N ALA A 153 -16.25 -8.23 11.45
CA ALA A 153 -14.82 -8.38 11.15
C ALA A 153 -14.60 -9.01 9.77
N ALA A 154 -15.32 -10.09 9.46
CA ALA A 154 -15.18 -10.77 8.17
C ALA A 154 -15.75 -9.96 6.99
N GLU A 155 -16.82 -9.17 7.16
CA GLU A 155 -17.29 -8.23 6.11
C GLU A 155 -16.34 -7.02 5.96
N ALA A 156 -15.57 -6.66 6.98
CA ALA A 156 -14.51 -5.65 6.89
C ALA A 156 -13.26 -6.19 6.17
N GLU A 157 -12.84 -7.42 6.47
CA GLU A 157 -11.78 -8.13 5.74
C GLU A 157 -12.17 -8.36 4.28
N ARG A 158 -13.42 -8.78 4.02
CA ARG A 158 -13.99 -8.85 2.67
C ARG A 158 -13.84 -7.52 1.94
N LEU A 159 -14.14 -6.39 2.59
CA LEU A 159 -14.01 -5.09 1.97
C LEU A 159 -12.54 -4.81 1.59
N ASP A 160 -11.60 -5.03 2.50
CA ASP A 160 -10.17 -4.82 2.28
C ASP A 160 -9.64 -5.68 1.11
N LEU A 161 -10.04 -6.95 1.04
CA LEU A 161 -9.74 -7.86 -0.08
C LEU A 161 -10.34 -7.40 -1.43
N MET A 162 -11.38 -6.58 -1.42
CA MET A 162 -12.00 -6.03 -2.64
C MET A 162 -11.42 -4.67 -3.04
N GLU A 163 -11.02 -3.85 -2.07
CA GLU A 163 -10.30 -2.59 -2.31
C GLU A 163 -8.88 -2.87 -2.83
N THR A 164 -8.20 -3.87 -2.28
CA THR A 164 -6.91 -4.35 -2.82
C THR A 164 -7.03 -4.96 -4.23
N GLU A 165 -8.09 -5.73 -4.54
CA GLU A 165 -8.34 -6.23 -5.91
C GLU A 165 -8.55 -5.08 -6.90
N ARG A 166 -9.30 -4.05 -6.50
CA ARG A 166 -9.55 -2.83 -7.26
C ARG A 166 -8.24 -2.09 -7.58
N ASP A 167 -7.37 -1.91 -6.59
CA ASP A 167 -6.11 -1.19 -6.75
C ASP A 167 -5.13 -1.95 -7.66
N ILE A 168 -5.13 -3.30 -7.63
CA ILE A 168 -4.35 -4.12 -8.56
C ILE A 168 -4.88 -3.99 -9.99
N LEU A 169 -6.19 -3.98 -10.20
CA LEU A 169 -6.80 -3.75 -11.52
C LEU A 169 -6.51 -2.33 -12.06
N GLU A 170 -6.41 -1.32 -11.19
CA GLU A 170 -5.96 0.02 -11.56
C GLU A 170 -4.47 0.03 -11.91
N ALA A 171 -3.61 -0.63 -11.13
CA ALA A 171 -2.19 -0.78 -11.44
C ALA A 171 -1.94 -1.48 -12.79
N MET A 172 -2.74 -2.52 -13.11
CA MET A 172 -2.66 -3.25 -14.39
C MET A 172 -2.83 -2.34 -15.62
N LYS A 173 -3.57 -1.23 -15.53
CA LYS A 173 -3.73 -0.27 -16.65
C LYS A 173 -2.43 0.46 -17.01
N HIS A 174 -1.49 0.54 -16.07
CA HIS A 174 -0.26 1.32 -16.19
C HIS A 174 1.00 0.45 -16.37
N VAL A 175 0.84 -0.87 -16.42
CA VAL A 175 1.93 -1.82 -16.62
C VAL A 175 2.55 -1.66 -18.01
N ARG A 176 3.88 -1.67 -18.06
CA ARG A 176 4.66 -1.59 -19.32
C ARG A 176 5.32 -2.90 -19.72
N THR A 177 5.37 -3.90 -18.84
CA THR A 177 6.09 -5.15 -19.09
C THR A 177 5.24 -6.38 -18.77
N ARG A 178 5.30 -7.40 -19.62
CA ARG A 178 4.58 -8.68 -19.43
C ARG A 178 4.94 -9.41 -18.13
N LYS A 179 6.15 -9.19 -17.59
CA LYS A 179 6.56 -9.79 -16.31
C LYS A 179 5.77 -9.20 -15.14
N GLN A 180 5.65 -7.88 -15.09
CA GLN A 180 4.85 -7.17 -14.07
C GLN A 180 3.35 -7.50 -14.21
N GLU A 181 2.85 -7.61 -15.44
CA GLU A 181 1.48 -8.03 -15.74
C GLU A 181 1.17 -9.42 -15.18
N GLN A 182 2.06 -10.40 -15.43
CA GLN A 182 1.95 -11.76 -14.89
C GLN A 182 2.07 -11.81 -13.36
N GLU A 183 2.83 -10.90 -12.75
CA GLU A 183 2.96 -10.81 -11.29
C GLU A 183 1.69 -10.25 -10.65
N LEU A 184 1.15 -9.15 -11.17
CA LEU A 184 -0.13 -8.57 -10.74
C LEU A 184 -1.29 -9.55 -10.97
N GLN A 185 -1.30 -10.29 -12.09
CA GLN A 185 -2.30 -11.33 -12.34
C GLN A 185 -2.24 -12.46 -11.30
N LYS A 186 -1.05 -12.85 -10.83
CA LYS A 186 -0.90 -13.83 -9.74
C LYS A 186 -1.41 -13.29 -8.42
N GLN A 187 -1.09 -12.03 -8.08
CA GLN A 187 -1.58 -11.37 -6.88
C GLN A 187 -3.11 -11.28 -6.90
N LEU A 188 -3.69 -10.76 -7.99
CA LEU A 188 -5.14 -10.70 -8.22
C LEU A 188 -5.83 -12.06 -8.06
N ASN A 189 -5.25 -13.13 -8.64
CA ASN A 189 -5.79 -14.49 -8.46
C ASN A 189 -5.72 -14.95 -6.99
N ALA A 190 -4.65 -14.61 -6.26
CA ALA A 190 -4.52 -14.92 -4.84
C ALA A 190 -5.59 -14.20 -3.99
N PHE A 191 -5.81 -12.91 -4.21
CA PHE A 191 -6.89 -12.16 -3.55
C PHE A 191 -8.28 -12.72 -3.89
N ARG A 192 -8.53 -13.10 -5.15
CA ARG A 192 -9.78 -13.79 -5.54
C ARG A 192 -9.95 -15.13 -4.83
N THR A 193 -8.89 -15.92 -4.63
CA THR A 193 -8.99 -17.15 -3.83
C THR A 193 -9.24 -16.88 -2.34
N MET A 194 -8.62 -15.85 -1.76
CA MET A 194 -8.88 -15.43 -0.37
C MET A 194 -10.32 -14.96 -0.17
N GLN A 195 -10.87 -14.17 -1.11
CA GLN A 195 -12.28 -13.77 -1.09
C GLN A 195 -13.23 -14.98 -1.11
N VAL A 196 -12.94 -15.99 -1.94
CA VAL A 196 -13.76 -17.22 -2.01
C VAL A 196 -13.65 -18.03 -0.71
N GLN A 197 -12.45 -18.19 -0.15
CA GLN A 197 -12.24 -18.88 1.12
C GLN A 197 -13.01 -18.19 2.27
N LEU A 198 -12.94 -16.86 2.34
CA LEU A 198 -13.68 -16.07 3.33
C LEU A 198 -15.21 -16.16 3.13
N ASP A 199 -15.70 -16.16 1.89
CA ASP A 199 -17.12 -16.41 1.58
C ASP A 199 -17.56 -17.85 1.90
N GLU A 200 -16.68 -18.84 1.78
CA GLU A 200 -16.93 -20.24 2.16
C GLU A 200 -16.96 -20.40 3.68
N GLU A 201 -16.02 -19.79 4.41
CA GLU A 201 -16.01 -19.78 5.87
C GLU A 201 -17.24 -19.07 6.46
N LEU A 202 -17.82 -18.09 5.75
CA LEU A 202 -18.98 -17.31 6.20
C LEU A 202 -20.35 -17.95 5.92
N ARG A 203 -20.41 -19.06 5.17
CA ARG A 203 -21.64 -19.78 4.85
C ARG A 203 -22.07 -20.77 5.92
#